data_AF-A0A1C4QWC9-F1
#
_entry.id   AF-A0A1C4QWC9-F1
#
_cell.length_a   1.000
_cell.length_b   1.000
_cell.length_c   1.000
_cell.angle_alpha   90.00
_cell.angle_beta   90.00
_cell.angle_gamma   90.00
#
_symmetry.space_group_name_H-M   'P 1'
#
loop_
_entity.id
_entity.type
_entity.pdbx_description
1 polymer ?
#
loop_
_entity_poly.entity_id
_entity_poly.type
_entity_poly.pdbx_seq_one_letter_code
_entity_poly.pdbx_strand_id
1 'polypeptide(L)'
;MLSPLLLTALIGALAMSTPKDFAVSRLLPAAPALAASMWSVAATLALGLGTMAVVVGVQLAYGEDSIGYTAAALAAVTAAAAYAAHVRLKREATLRRVRSVADAAQEVVLRPVPRRVGAVGIESLYVAAAEEARIGGDFFEALETPYGVRLVIGDVRGKGLSAVGAASALTNCFRDAAYEEPDLVSLARRLDTSLGRHSASRPAPDEAERFATAVFAQIPANGDRAELLNLGHPAPLLLHDGEIREVEPRQPSPPLNMAVLVGSGDPAGTVYHVDTVLLAPGASLLLYTDGVTETRDRDGAFFPLLRWARDQDPATSRKLLGLLHEQLLDFSSGELDDDIAALVVRRETTPAAAPEPPH
;
A
#
# COMPACT_ATOMS: atom_id res chain seq x y z
N MET A 1 27.46 2.69 -4.21
CA MET A 1 27.37 3.96 -4.99
C MET A 1 28.71 4.49 -5.53
N LEU A 2 29.82 3.73 -5.53
CA LEU A 2 31.13 4.16 -6.05
C LEU A 2 31.34 3.86 -7.56
N SER A 3 30.32 3.33 -8.23
CA SER A 3 30.38 2.84 -9.62
C SER A 3 30.87 3.89 -10.64
N PRO A 4 30.43 5.18 -10.61
CA PRO A 4 30.94 6.18 -11.56
C PRO A 4 32.42 6.51 -11.34
N LEU A 5 32.90 6.53 -10.10
CA LEU A 5 34.32 6.76 -9.76
C LEU A 5 35.18 5.58 -10.16
N LEU A 6 34.73 4.36 -9.85
CA LEU A 6 35.40 3.12 -10.24
C LEU A 6 35.51 3.02 -11.77
N LEU A 7 34.45 3.36 -12.50
CA LEU A 7 34.49 3.38 -13.96
C LEU A 7 35.46 4.45 -14.49
N THR A 8 35.47 5.65 -13.90
CA THR A 8 36.41 6.71 -14.28
C THR A 8 37.86 6.28 -14.04
N ALA A 9 38.14 5.67 -12.88
CA ALA A 9 39.46 5.15 -12.52
C ALA A 9 39.89 3.98 -13.43
N LEU A 10 38.97 3.06 -13.74
CA LEU A 10 39.22 1.92 -14.63
C LEU A 10 39.52 2.37 -16.07
N ILE A 11 38.71 3.29 -16.61
CA ILE A 11 38.93 3.86 -17.95
C ILE A 11 40.26 4.64 -17.98
N GLY A 12 40.58 5.40 -16.93
CA GLY A 12 41.86 6.09 -16.80
C GLY A 12 43.06 5.13 -16.78
N ALA A 13 42.98 4.04 -16.01
CA ALA A 13 44.03 3.03 -15.92
C ALA A 13 44.24 2.27 -17.25
N LEU A 14 43.16 1.91 -17.95
CA LEU A 14 43.24 1.30 -19.28
C LEU A 14 43.84 2.27 -20.30
N ALA A 15 43.49 3.55 -20.25
CA ALA A 15 44.04 4.56 -21.16
C ALA A 15 45.57 4.71 -21.00
N MET A 16 46.11 4.54 -19.80
CA MET A 16 47.56 4.56 -19.57
C MET A 16 48.28 3.27 -20.00
N SER A 17 47.56 2.14 -20.07
CA SER A 17 48.15 0.81 -20.36
C SER A 17 48.00 0.34 -21.81
N THR A 18 47.23 1.05 -22.64
CA THR A 18 46.91 0.63 -24.02
C THR A 18 47.73 1.43 -25.05
N PRO A 19 48.22 0.83 -26.15
CA PRO A 19 48.96 1.56 -27.20
C PRO A 19 48.19 2.76 -27.76
N LYS A 20 48.92 3.82 -28.16
CA LYS A 20 48.40 5.13 -28.60
C LYS A 20 47.36 5.07 -29.73
N ASP A 21 47.30 3.96 -30.47
CA ASP A 21 46.36 3.75 -31.58
C ASP A 21 44.95 3.35 -31.11
N PHE A 22 44.78 2.95 -29.84
CA PHE A 22 43.48 2.62 -29.26
C PHE A 22 42.96 3.77 -28.42
N ALA A 23 41.92 4.42 -28.94
CA ALA A 23 41.31 5.61 -28.35
C ALA A 23 40.38 5.28 -27.15
N VAL A 24 40.88 4.56 -26.15
CA VAL A 24 40.15 4.21 -24.92
C VAL A 24 39.74 5.47 -24.12
N SER A 25 40.48 6.56 -24.29
CA SER A 25 40.14 7.90 -23.79
C SER A 25 38.79 8.41 -24.29
N ARG A 26 38.28 7.92 -25.45
CA ARG A 26 36.94 8.26 -25.97
C ARG A 26 35.79 7.68 -25.15
N LEU A 27 36.06 6.80 -24.19
CA LEU A 27 35.06 6.23 -23.27
C LEU A 27 34.88 7.06 -21.98
N LEU A 28 35.79 7.98 -21.65
CA LEU A 28 35.66 8.85 -20.46
C LEU A 28 34.34 9.65 -20.38
N PRO A 29 33.71 10.09 -21.49
CA PRO A 29 32.41 10.76 -21.46
C PRO A 29 31.26 9.89 -20.90
N ALA A 30 31.44 8.56 -20.77
CA ALA A 30 30.45 7.69 -20.12
C ALA A 30 30.35 7.92 -18.60
N ALA A 31 31.40 8.46 -17.96
CA ALA A 31 31.42 8.68 -16.51
C ALA A 31 30.44 9.78 -16.05
N PRO A 32 30.40 10.98 -16.66
CA PRO A 32 29.35 11.96 -16.37
C PRO A 32 27.94 11.43 -16.62
N ALA A 33 27.73 10.62 -17.66
CA ALA A 33 26.42 10.03 -17.95
C ALA A 33 25.94 9.06 -16.84
N LEU A 34 26.85 8.24 -16.29
CA LEU A 34 26.53 7.38 -15.14
C LEU A 34 26.43 8.16 -13.82
N ALA A 35 27.22 9.21 -13.61
CA ALA A 35 27.01 10.11 -12.48
C ALA A 35 25.64 10.78 -12.57
N ALA A 36 25.20 11.16 -13.76
CA ALA A 36 23.88 11.72 -14.00
C ALA A 36 22.73 10.77 -13.71
N SER A 37 22.95 9.46 -13.56
CA SER A 37 21.91 8.50 -13.13
C SER A 37 21.90 8.23 -11.64
N MET A 38 23.01 8.47 -10.91
CA MET A 38 23.14 8.13 -9.50
C MET A 38 23.33 9.32 -8.54
N TRP A 39 23.86 10.45 -9.02
CA TRP A 39 24.38 11.52 -8.18
C TRP A 39 23.64 12.85 -8.38
N SER A 40 23.93 13.84 -7.53
CA SER A 40 23.40 15.20 -7.66
C SER A 40 23.95 15.93 -8.91
N VAL A 41 23.28 17.01 -9.32
CA VAL A 41 23.74 17.86 -10.43
C VAL A 41 25.15 18.39 -10.15
N ALA A 42 25.41 18.87 -8.93
CA ALA A 42 26.72 19.40 -8.53
C ALA A 42 27.82 18.33 -8.60
N ALA A 43 27.55 17.11 -8.12
CA ALA A 43 28.50 16.01 -8.18
C ALA A 43 28.76 15.53 -9.63
N THR A 44 27.73 15.53 -10.48
CA THR A 44 27.85 15.21 -11.91
C THR A 44 28.71 16.24 -12.65
N LEU A 45 28.48 17.53 -12.38
CA LEU A 45 29.30 18.63 -12.90
C LEU A 45 30.75 18.55 -12.42
N ALA A 46 30.97 18.29 -11.14
CA ALA A 46 32.30 18.14 -10.57
C ALA A 46 33.07 16.99 -11.23
N LEU A 47 32.42 15.84 -11.44
CA LEU A 47 33.03 14.70 -12.14
C LEU A 47 33.36 15.05 -13.60
N GLY A 48 32.44 15.68 -14.33
CA GLY A 48 32.66 16.06 -15.73
C GLY A 48 33.74 17.13 -15.93
N LEU A 49 33.85 18.10 -15.00
CA LEU A 49 34.96 19.06 -14.99
C LEU A 49 36.29 18.37 -14.66
N GLY A 50 36.29 17.42 -13.73
CA GLY A 50 37.46 16.62 -13.39
C GLY A 50 37.96 15.77 -14.55
N THR A 51 37.06 15.07 -15.25
CA THR A 51 37.43 14.29 -16.45
C THR A 51 37.94 15.19 -17.58
N MET A 52 37.33 16.36 -17.78
CA MET A 52 37.81 17.37 -18.74
C MET A 52 39.22 17.86 -18.40
N ALA A 53 39.51 18.19 -17.14
CA ALA A 53 40.83 18.65 -16.72
C ALA A 53 41.92 17.59 -16.96
N VAL A 54 41.63 16.31 -16.64
CA VAL A 54 42.57 15.20 -16.87
C VAL A 54 42.86 15.00 -18.35
N VAL A 55 41.82 14.97 -19.19
CA VAL A 55 41.99 14.75 -20.65
C VAL A 55 42.76 15.89 -21.29
N VAL A 56 42.41 17.15 -20.98
CA VAL A 56 43.11 18.33 -21.52
C VAL A 56 44.58 18.36 -21.04
N GLY A 57 44.84 18.04 -19.76
CA GLY A 57 46.20 17.98 -19.23
C GLY A 57 47.07 16.93 -19.93
N VAL A 58 46.50 15.76 -20.23
CA VAL A 58 47.17 14.71 -21.01
C VAL A 58 47.46 15.17 -22.44
N GLN A 59 46.49 15.77 -23.13
CA GLN A 59 46.67 16.23 -24.52
C GLN A 59 47.71 17.35 -24.65
N LEU A 60 47.77 18.28 -23.68
CA LEU A 60 48.80 19.31 -23.61
C LEU A 60 50.21 18.72 -23.44
N ALA A 61 50.36 17.68 -22.61
CA ALA A 61 51.64 17.01 -22.40
C ALA A 61 52.13 16.25 -23.65
N TYR A 62 51.20 15.77 -24.50
CA TYR A 62 51.51 15.04 -25.73
C TYR A 62 51.55 15.91 -27.00
N GLY A 63 51.19 17.19 -26.92
CA GLY A 63 51.23 18.12 -28.06
C GLY A 63 50.18 17.83 -29.14
N GLU A 64 48.98 17.42 -28.76
CA GLU A 64 47.88 17.19 -29.72
C GLU A 64 47.14 18.48 -30.11
N ASP A 65 46.88 18.69 -31.40
CA ASP A 65 46.15 19.87 -31.91
C ASP A 65 44.62 19.80 -31.73
N SER A 66 44.08 18.72 -31.14
CA SER A 66 42.63 18.45 -31.05
C SER A 66 41.94 18.91 -29.75
N ILE A 67 42.65 19.66 -28.90
CA ILE A 67 42.22 20.04 -27.54
C ILE A 67 40.88 20.78 -27.55
N GLY A 68 40.67 21.72 -28.49
CA GLY A 68 39.44 22.51 -28.57
C GLY A 68 38.18 21.67 -28.81
N TYR A 69 38.26 20.71 -29.74
CA TYR A 69 37.14 19.81 -30.05
C TYR A 69 36.85 18.84 -28.89
N THR A 70 37.89 18.33 -28.25
CA THR A 70 37.76 17.41 -27.11
C THR A 70 37.15 18.11 -25.90
N ALA A 71 37.62 19.31 -25.56
CA ALA A 71 37.06 20.12 -24.48
C ALA A 71 35.60 20.50 -24.75
N ALA A 72 35.28 20.92 -25.99
CA ALA A 72 33.90 21.24 -26.37
C ALA A 72 32.98 20.02 -26.27
N ALA A 73 33.43 18.84 -26.69
CA ALA A 73 32.67 17.59 -26.59
C ALA A 73 32.43 17.19 -25.12
N LEU A 74 33.45 17.23 -24.25
CA LEU A 74 33.28 16.92 -22.83
C LEU A 74 32.39 17.94 -22.12
N ALA A 75 32.50 19.22 -22.45
CA ALA A 75 31.62 20.25 -21.93
C ALA A 75 30.16 19.98 -22.32
N ALA A 76 29.90 19.64 -23.58
CA ALA A 76 28.55 19.31 -24.07
C ALA A 76 27.98 18.07 -23.38
N VAL A 77 28.76 16.99 -23.25
CA VAL A 77 28.33 15.76 -22.56
C VAL A 77 28.08 16.02 -21.08
N THR A 78 28.96 16.78 -20.42
CA THR A 78 28.80 17.14 -19.00
C THR A 78 27.57 18.00 -18.78
N ALA A 79 27.28 18.96 -19.66
CA ALA A 79 26.07 19.78 -19.60
C ALA A 79 24.80 18.93 -19.81
N ALA A 80 24.80 18.03 -20.79
CA ALA A 80 23.69 17.11 -21.03
C ALA A 80 23.46 16.15 -19.84
N ALA A 81 24.54 15.63 -19.26
CA ALA A 81 24.51 14.80 -18.05
C ALA A 81 23.96 15.58 -16.84
N ALA A 82 24.43 16.81 -16.61
CA ALA A 82 23.92 17.67 -15.55
C ALA A 82 22.44 18.00 -15.73
N TYR A 83 22.00 18.26 -16.97
CA TYR A 83 20.59 18.47 -17.29
C TYR A 83 19.75 17.21 -17.05
N ALA A 84 20.22 16.03 -17.46
CA ALA A 84 19.57 14.76 -17.19
C ALA A 84 19.42 14.51 -15.67
N ALA A 85 20.47 14.77 -14.88
CA ALA A 85 20.43 14.71 -13.43
C ALA A 85 19.42 15.70 -12.84
N HIS A 86 19.35 16.92 -13.36
CA HIS A 86 18.37 17.93 -12.93
C HIS A 86 16.93 17.48 -13.20
N VAL A 87 16.65 16.97 -14.41
CA VAL A 87 15.33 16.43 -14.77
C VAL A 87 14.97 15.25 -13.88
N ARG A 88 15.91 14.32 -13.63
CA ARG A 88 15.70 13.16 -12.73
C ARG A 88 15.34 13.62 -11.32
N LEU A 89 16.15 14.49 -10.72
CA LEU A 89 15.90 15.00 -9.36
C LEU A 89 14.60 15.79 -9.26
N LYS A 90 14.24 16.57 -10.28
CA LYS A 90 12.97 17.29 -10.32
C LYS A 90 11.79 16.33 -10.38
N ARG A 91 11.89 15.26 -11.18
CA ARG A 91 10.87 14.19 -11.23
C ARG A 91 10.74 13.48 -9.88
N GLU A 92 11.85 13.06 -9.29
CA GLU A 92 11.88 12.44 -7.96
C GLU A 92 11.25 13.36 -6.89
N ALA A 93 11.57 14.66 -6.90
CA ALA A 93 11.02 15.61 -5.94
C ALA A 93 9.51 15.82 -6.12
N THR A 94 9.03 15.90 -7.36
CA THR A 94 7.59 15.98 -7.66
C THR A 94 6.87 14.72 -7.19
N LEU A 95 7.42 13.53 -7.47
CA LEU A 95 6.86 12.25 -7.03
C LEU A 95 6.77 12.18 -5.50
N ARG A 96 7.85 12.55 -4.78
CA ARG A 96 7.85 12.61 -3.31
C ARG A 96 6.79 13.58 -2.75
N ARG A 97 6.57 14.72 -3.41
CA ARG A 97 5.53 15.69 -2.98
C ARG A 97 4.12 15.16 -3.19
N VAL A 98 3.83 14.60 -4.36
CA VAL A 98 2.52 14.00 -4.65
C VAL A 98 2.23 12.88 -3.66
N ARG A 99 3.24 12.07 -3.31
CA ARG A 99 3.15 11.04 -2.29
C ARG A 99 2.78 11.59 -0.91
N SER A 100 3.54 12.55 -0.40
CA SER A 100 3.26 13.13 0.93
C SER A 100 1.86 13.74 1.05
N VAL A 101 1.33 14.34 -0.02
CA VAL A 101 -0.04 14.86 -0.03
C VAL A 101 -1.08 13.75 0.04
N ALA A 102 -0.82 12.65 -0.68
CA ALA A 102 -1.72 11.53 -0.72
C ALA A 102 -1.68 10.67 0.56
N ASP A 103 -0.50 10.51 1.19
CA ASP A 103 -0.36 9.93 2.53
C ASP A 103 -1.18 10.74 3.56
N ALA A 104 -1.05 12.07 3.54
CA ALA A 104 -1.81 12.96 4.42
C ALA A 104 -3.32 12.92 4.12
N ALA A 105 -3.72 12.80 2.85
CA ALA A 105 -5.12 12.65 2.48
C ALA A 105 -5.70 11.32 2.99
N GLN A 106 -4.93 10.24 2.91
CA GLN A 106 -5.34 8.93 3.40
C GLN A 106 -5.47 8.90 4.92
N GLU A 107 -4.56 9.55 5.66
CA GLU A 107 -4.65 9.70 7.12
C GLU A 107 -5.92 10.47 7.54
N VAL A 108 -6.38 11.43 6.74
CA VAL A 108 -7.65 12.14 6.99
C VAL A 108 -8.87 11.25 6.74
N VAL A 109 -8.76 10.30 5.81
CA VAL A 109 -9.84 9.37 5.43
C VAL A 109 -9.97 8.24 6.46
N LEU A 110 -8.85 7.62 6.82
CA LEU A 110 -8.73 6.55 7.80
C LEU A 110 -8.62 7.13 9.21
N ARG A 111 -9.76 7.21 9.90
CA ARG A 111 -9.77 7.65 11.29
C ARG A 111 -9.33 6.49 12.18
N PRO A 112 -8.55 6.74 13.25
CA PRO A 112 -8.29 5.71 14.25
C PRO A 112 -9.62 5.18 14.79
N VAL A 113 -9.86 3.88 14.61
CA VAL A 113 -11.06 3.24 15.15
C VAL A 113 -10.96 3.24 16.68
N PRO A 114 -11.99 3.70 17.42
CA PRO A 114 -11.98 3.66 18.86
C PRO A 114 -11.73 2.24 19.37
N ARG A 115 -10.93 2.10 20.44
CA ARG A 115 -10.64 0.78 21.05
C ARG A 115 -11.89 0.03 21.51
N ARG A 116 -13.00 0.75 21.66
CA ARG A 116 -14.31 0.22 22.01
C ARG A 116 -15.39 0.99 21.27
N VAL A 117 -16.32 0.26 20.68
CA VAL A 117 -17.52 0.77 20.01
C VAL A 117 -18.70 -0.04 20.56
N GLY A 118 -19.61 0.60 21.30
CA GLY A 118 -20.68 -0.08 22.03
C GLY A 118 -20.19 -1.22 22.94
N ALA A 119 -20.69 -2.43 22.69
CA ALA A 119 -20.36 -3.67 23.43
C ALA A 119 -19.15 -4.43 22.87
N VAL A 120 -18.43 -3.84 21.91
CA VAL A 120 -17.39 -4.52 21.13
C VAL A 120 -16.05 -3.81 21.34
N GLY A 121 -15.03 -4.59 21.68
CA GLY A 121 -13.64 -4.16 21.72
C GLY A 121 -13.04 -4.34 20.34
N ILE A 122 -12.33 -3.31 19.87
CA ILE A 122 -11.71 -3.28 18.55
C ILE A 122 -10.24 -2.93 18.67
N GLU A 123 -9.40 -3.69 18.00
CA GLU A 123 -8.00 -3.38 17.77
C GLU A 123 -7.77 -3.25 16.26
N SER A 124 -6.99 -2.27 15.84
CA SER A 124 -6.73 -1.98 14.43
C SER A 124 -5.23 -1.92 14.15
N LEU A 125 -4.82 -2.50 13.03
CA LEU A 125 -3.49 -2.39 12.45
C LEU A 125 -3.64 -1.77 11.07
N TYR A 126 -2.88 -0.72 10.81
CA TYR A 126 -2.73 -0.15 9.48
C TYR A 126 -1.26 0.15 9.23
N VAL A 127 -0.70 -0.40 8.16
CA VAL A 127 0.70 -0.19 7.74
C VAL A 127 0.69 0.13 6.26
N ALA A 128 1.13 1.35 5.91
CA ALA A 128 1.27 1.75 4.53
C ALA A 128 2.58 1.19 3.93
N ALA A 129 2.53 0.64 2.72
CA ALA A 129 3.71 0.14 2.02
C ALA A 129 4.65 1.30 1.65
N ALA A 130 5.93 1.17 2.03
CA ALA A 130 6.91 2.24 1.87
C ALA A 130 7.50 2.34 0.45
N GLU A 131 7.35 1.34 -0.41
CA GLU A 131 8.10 1.31 -1.68
C GLU A 131 7.42 2.07 -2.84
N GLU A 132 8.12 3.12 -3.25
CA GLU A 132 8.12 3.85 -4.53
C GLU A 132 6.84 4.40 -5.18
N ALA A 133 5.60 3.93 -4.92
CA ALA A 133 4.40 4.54 -5.50
C ALA A 133 3.04 4.03 -4.97
N ARG A 134 2.99 3.23 -3.90
CA ARG A 134 1.73 2.59 -3.49
C ARG A 134 1.11 3.36 -2.33
N ILE A 135 -0.01 4.00 -2.63
CA ILE A 135 -0.93 4.59 -1.68
C ILE A 135 -2.20 3.78 -1.92
N GLY A 136 -2.57 2.98 -0.94
CA GLY A 136 -3.47 1.87 -1.13
C GLY A 136 -4.93 2.26 -1.25
N GLY A 137 -5.69 1.27 -1.70
CA GLY A 137 -7.13 1.28 -1.70
C GLY A 137 -7.74 0.84 -0.37
N ASP A 138 -6.93 0.37 0.57
CA ASP A 138 -7.35 -0.14 1.88
C ASP A 138 -8.18 0.89 2.65
N PHE A 139 -9.35 0.44 3.11
CA PHE A 139 -10.24 1.22 3.96
C PHE A 139 -10.90 0.37 5.02
N PHE A 140 -11.11 0.98 6.18
CA PHE A 140 -11.87 0.36 7.25
C PHE A 140 -12.56 1.42 8.12
N GLU A 141 -13.68 1.04 8.74
CA GLU A 141 -14.44 1.90 9.64
C GLU A 141 -15.26 1.04 10.61
N ALA A 142 -15.52 1.56 11.81
CA ALA A 142 -16.41 0.90 12.78
C ALA A 142 -17.30 1.92 13.50
N LEU A 143 -18.60 1.67 13.50
CA LEU A 143 -19.62 2.60 13.99
C LEU A 143 -20.62 1.88 14.89
N GLU A 144 -21.01 2.55 15.98
CA GLU A 144 -22.16 2.16 16.78
C GLU A 144 -23.41 2.77 16.14
N THR A 145 -24.37 1.92 15.77
CA THR A 145 -25.59 2.29 15.05
C THR A 145 -26.83 1.74 15.76
N PRO A 146 -28.05 2.15 15.38
CA PRO A 146 -29.29 1.58 15.91
C PRO A 146 -29.42 0.06 15.72
N TYR A 147 -28.63 -0.52 14.81
CA TYR A 147 -28.63 -1.95 14.49
C TYR A 147 -27.50 -2.73 15.18
N GLY A 148 -26.74 -2.07 16.07
CA GLY A 148 -25.56 -2.61 16.73
C GLY A 148 -24.26 -2.01 16.19
N VAL A 149 -23.15 -2.71 16.38
CA VAL A 149 -21.85 -2.27 15.86
C VAL A 149 -21.72 -2.74 14.42
N ARG A 150 -21.52 -1.80 13.49
CA ARG A 150 -21.24 -2.10 12.08
C ARG A 150 -19.78 -1.81 11.76
N LEU A 151 -19.14 -2.73 11.05
CA LEU A 151 -17.78 -2.58 10.56
C LEU A 151 -17.72 -2.78 9.06
N VAL A 152 -16.77 -2.10 8.43
CA VAL A 152 -16.33 -2.38 7.07
C VAL A 152 -14.81 -2.47 7.07
N ILE A 153 -14.29 -3.43 6.31
CA ILE A 153 -12.92 -3.43 5.83
C ILE A 153 -12.95 -3.82 4.36
N GLY A 154 -12.07 -3.24 3.56
CA GLY A 154 -12.00 -3.55 2.15
C GLY A 154 -10.77 -2.97 1.48
N ASP A 155 -10.56 -3.38 0.25
CA ASP A 155 -9.55 -2.83 -0.64
C ASP A 155 -10.19 -2.41 -1.97
N VAL A 156 -9.81 -1.23 -2.43
CA VAL A 156 -10.18 -0.72 -3.75
C VAL A 156 -9.12 -1.12 -4.74
N ARG A 157 -9.53 -1.90 -5.75
CA ARG A 157 -8.64 -2.27 -6.84
C ARG A 157 -8.19 -1.01 -7.59
N GLY A 158 -6.88 -0.81 -7.62
CA GLY A 158 -6.24 0.35 -8.24
C GLY A 158 -5.08 0.82 -7.39
N LYS A 159 -4.39 1.88 -7.83
CA LYS A 159 -3.25 2.44 -7.08
C LYS A 159 -3.29 3.96 -7.08
N GLY A 160 -2.73 4.55 -6.03
CA GLY A 160 -2.52 5.99 -5.94
C GLY A 160 -3.81 6.78 -5.69
N LEU A 161 -3.81 8.06 -6.07
CA LEU A 161 -4.85 9.03 -5.73
C LEU A 161 -6.27 8.63 -6.16
N SER A 162 -6.44 7.85 -7.23
CA SER A 162 -7.75 7.37 -7.65
C SER A 162 -8.32 6.32 -6.69
N ALA A 163 -7.47 5.41 -6.18
CA ALA A 163 -7.87 4.41 -5.20
C ALA A 163 -8.26 5.08 -3.89
N VAL A 164 -7.45 6.04 -3.41
CA VAL A 164 -7.75 6.86 -2.22
C VAL A 164 -9.09 7.59 -2.37
N GLY A 165 -9.36 8.16 -3.55
CA GLY A 165 -10.62 8.86 -3.83
C GLY A 165 -11.85 7.95 -3.74
N ALA A 166 -11.76 6.72 -4.25
CA ALA A 166 -12.82 5.72 -4.18
C ALA A 166 -12.98 5.16 -2.75
N ALA A 167 -11.89 4.86 -2.05
CA ALA A 167 -11.89 4.47 -0.65
C ALA A 167 -12.55 5.54 0.25
N SER A 168 -12.26 6.82 -0.03
CA SER A 168 -12.90 7.96 0.63
C SER A 168 -14.41 8.00 0.38
N ALA A 169 -14.84 7.75 -0.86
CA ALA A 169 -16.26 7.74 -1.21
C ALA A 169 -17.01 6.59 -0.55
N LEU A 170 -16.42 5.40 -0.50
CA LEU A 170 -16.96 4.23 0.20
C LEU A 170 -17.05 4.48 1.70
N THR A 171 -15.97 4.95 2.32
CA THR A 171 -15.93 5.24 3.76
C THR A 171 -16.96 6.29 4.16
N ASN A 172 -17.08 7.39 3.40
CA ASN A 172 -18.08 8.42 3.68
C ASN A 172 -19.51 7.93 3.43
N CYS A 173 -19.73 7.11 2.40
CA CYS A 173 -21.02 6.49 2.18
C CYS A 173 -21.40 5.52 3.31
N PHE A 174 -20.44 4.75 3.82
CA PHE A 174 -20.63 3.85 4.96
C PHE A 174 -21.00 4.64 6.22
N ARG A 175 -20.28 5.73 6.52
CA ARG A 175 -20.55 6.59 7.68
C ARG A 175 -21.98 7.11 7.75
N ASP A 176 -22.58 7.38 6.60
CA ASP A 176 -23.96 7.85 6.48
C ASP A 176 -24.95 6.67 6.48
N ALA A 177 -24.79 5.74 5.53
CA ALA A 177 -25.71 4.65 5.30
C ALA A 177 -25.76 3.62 6.44
N ALA A 178 -24.70 3.49 7.24
CA ALA A 178 -24.68 2.56 8.37
C ALA A 178 -25.72 2.91 9.45
N TYR A 179 -26.19 4.16 9.53
CA TYR A 179 -27.25 4.57 10.46
C TYR A 179 -28.66 4.40 9.89
N GLU A 180 -28.82 4.48 8.57
CA GLU A 180 -30.12 4.53 7.90
C GLU A 180 -30.58 3.16 7.38
N GLU A 181 -29.66 2.36 6.83
CA GLU A 181 -30.02 1.13 6.14
C GLU A 181 -30.32 0.00 7.14
N PRO A 182 -31.44 -0.73 7.02
CA PRO A 182 -31.88 -1.68 8.04
C PRO A 182 -31.03 -2.96 8.13
N ASP A 183 -30.36 -3.35 7.05
CA ASP A 183 -29.60 -4.59 6.95
C ASP A 183 -28.34 -4.44 6.08
N LEU A 184 -27.44 -5.43 6.16
CA LEU A 184 -26.17 -5.42 5.43
C LEU A 184 -26.35 -5.47 3.90
N VAL A 185 -27.45 -6.05 3.40
CA VAL A 185 -27.74 -6.16 1.97
C VAL A 185 -28.08 -4.78 1.39
N SER A 186 -28.92 -4.03 2.10
CA SER A 186 -29.33 -2.67 1.74
C SER A 186 -28.13 -1.72 1.83
N LEU A 187 -27.30 -1.88 2.85
CA LEU A 187 -26.03 -1.17 2.98
C LEU A 187 -25.07 -1.46 1.80
N ALA A 188 -24.92 -2.73 1.40
CA ALA A 188 -24.11 -3.11 0.24
C ALA A 188 -24.62 -2.47 -1.06
N ARG A 189 -25.93 -2.50 -1.32
CA ARG A 189 -26.53 -1.83 -2.48
C ARG A 189 -26.28 -0.32 -2.48
N ARG A 190 -26.34 0.31 -1.31
CA ARG A 190 -26.09 1.76 -1.16
C ARG A 190 -24.64 2.11 -1.50
N LEU A 191 -23.68 1.33 -0.99
CA LEU A 191 -22.26 1.53 -1.29
C LEU A 191 -21.92 1.21 -2.75
N ASP A 192 -22.50 0.14 -3.31
CA ASP A 192 -22.35 -0.22 -4.73
C ASP A 192 -22.82 0.92 -5.65
N THR A 193 -24.01 1.48 -5.37
CA THR A 193 -24.56 2.64 -6.09
C THR A 193 -23.68 3.88 -5.92
N SER A 194 -23.13 4.10 -4.73
CA SER A 194 -22.24 5.24 -4.47
C SER A 194 -20.93 5.13 -5.25
N LEU A 195 -20.31 3.95 -5.25
CA LEU A 195 -19.08 3.68 -6.01
C LEU A 195 -19.32 3.78 -7.51
N GLY A 196 -20.43 3.22 -8.02
CA GLY A 196 -20.81 3.36 -9.42
C GLY A 196 -20.96 4.82 -9.86
N ARG A 197 -21.63 5.66 -9.05
CA ARG A 197 -21.73 7.12 -9.29
C ARG A 197 -20.37 7.81 -9.23
N HIS A 198 -19.52 7.45 -8.27
CA HIS A 198 -18.18 7.99 -8.17
C HIS A 198 -17.36 7.68 -9.43
N SER A 199 -17.36 6.43 -9.87
CA SER A 199 -16.65 5.97 -11.07
C SER A 199 -17.09 6.72 -12.31
N ALA A 200 -18.40 6.81 -12.55
CA ALA A 200 -18.98 7.52 -13.70
C ALA A 200 -18.69 9.03 -13.71
N SER A 201 -18.51 9.65 -12.54
CA SER A 201 -18.18 11.08 -12.43
C SER A 201 -16.71 11.42 -12.77
N ARG A 202 -15.85 10.41 -12.85
CA ARG A 202 -14.40 10.55 -13.10
C ARG A 202 -13.91 9.54 -14.15
N PRO A 203 -14.38 9.62 -15.40
CA PRO A 203 -13.99 8.67 -16.44
C PRO A 203 -12.46 8.67 -16.60
N ALA A 204 -11.88 7.48 -16.58
CA ALA A 204 -10.46 7.24 -16.81
C ALA A 204 -10.29 5.99 -17.67
N PRO A 205 -9.10 5.77 -18.27
CA PRO A 205 -8.87 4.62 -19.15
C PRO A 205 -9.24 3.26 -18.52
N ASP A 206 -9.13 3.14 -17.20
CA ASP A 206 -9.31 1.89 -16.45
C ASP A 206 -10.70 1.81 -15.76
N GLU A 207 -11.74 2.40 -16.36
CA GLU A 207 -13.08 2.55 -15.76
C GLU A 207 -13.75 1.20 -15.41
N ALA A 208 -13.53 0.17 -16.24
CA ALA A 208 -14.03 -1.19 -16.02
C ALA A 208 -13.34 -1.92 -14.86
N GLU A 209 -12.25 -1.36 -14.34
CA GLU A 209 -11.43 -2.00 -13.31
C GLU A 209 -11.51 -1.27 -11.95
N ARG A 210 -12.56 -0.46 -11.73
CA ARG A 210 -12.78 0.28 -10.48
C ARG A 210 -13.81 -0.41 -9.61
N PHE A 211 -13.42 -1.51 -9.00
CA PHE A 211 -14.23 -2.23 -8.03
C PHE A 211 -13.54 -2.24 -6.67
N ALA A 212 -14.30 -2.59 -5.64
CA ALA A 212 -13.76 -2.75 -4.30
C ALA A 212 -14.21 -4.09 -3.72
N THR A 213 -13.26 -4.83 -3.16
CA THR A 213 -13.56 -5.99 -2.33
C THR A 213 -13.80 -5.49 -0.90
N ALA A 214 -14.75 -6.07 -0.18
CA ALA A 214 -15.01 -5.69 1.21
C ALA A 214 -15.67 -6.80 2.02
N VAL A 215 -15.49 -6.75 3.33
CA VAL A 215 -16.35 -7.46 4.29
C VAL A 215 -17.10 -6.43 5.11
N PHE A 216 -18.43 -6.57 5.16
CA PHE A 216 -19.26 -5.88 6.13
C PHE A 216 -19.58 -6.81 7.28
N ALA A 217 -19.46 -6.29 8.50
CA ALA A 217 -19.83 -7.02 9.71
C ALA A 217 -20.88 -6.21 10.49
N GLN A 218 -21.89 -6.89 11.01
CA GLN A 218 -22.85 -6.33 11.97
C GLN A 218 -22.89 -7.21 13.21
N ILE A 219 -22.64 -6.61 14.36
CA ILE A 219 -22.71 -7.25 15.67
C ILE A 219 -23.87 -6.60 16.42
N PRO A 220 -25.00 -7.28 16.61
CA PRO A 220 -26.13 -6.73 17.35
C PRO A 220 -25.73 -6.37 18.79
N ALA A 221 -26.53 -5.53 19.46
CA ALA A 221 -26.21 -5.02 20.79
C ALA A 221 -25.97 -6.11 21.87
N ASN A 222 -26.54 -7.31 21.68
CA ASN A 222 -26.31 -8.45 22.57
C ASN A 222 -24.89 -9.06 22.44
N GLY A 223 -24.19 -8.78 21.33
CA GLY A 223 -22.85 -9.22 21.00
C GLY A 223 -22.69 -10.74 20.82
N ASP A 224 -23.79 -11.50 20.67
CA ASP A 224 -23.75 -12.97 20.66
C ASP A 224 -23.35 -13.56 19.30
N ARG A 225 -23.50 -12.78 18.23
CA ARG A 225 -23.24 -13.20 16.86
C ARG A 225 -22.67 -12.05 16.04
N ALA A 226 -22.00 -12.40 14.94
CA ALA A 226 -21.70 -11.46 13.87
C ALA A 226 -22.43 -11.92 12.60
N GLU A 227 -23.13 -10.98 11.97
CA GLU A 227 -23.60 -11.10 10.59
C GLU A 227 -22.51 -10.57 9.67
N LEU A 228 -22.17 -11.34 8.64
CA LEU A 228 -21.06 -11.07 7.73
C LEU A 228 -21.55 -11.11 6.29
N LEU A 229 -21.17 -10.10 5.53
CA LEU A 229 -21.42 -10.01 4.10
C LEU A 229 -20.07 -9.80 3.42
N ASN A 230 -19.61 -10.82 2.71
CA ASN A 230 -18.32 -10.82 2.03
C ASN A 230 -18.52 -10.54 0.53
N LEU A 231 -17.99 -9.42 0.06
CA LEU A 231 -18.06 -8.89 -1.30
C LEU A 231 -16.76 -9.21 -2.05
N GLY A 232 -16.39 -10.49 -2.11
CA GLY A 232 -15.19 -10.96 -2.80
C GLY A 232 -13.85 -10.61 -2.13
N HIS A 233 -13.86 -10.39 -0.82
CA HIS A 233 -12.69 -10.09 0.01
C HIS A 233 -12.15 -11.37 0.70
N PRO A 234 -10.90 -11.39 1.20
CA PRO A 234 -10.40 -12.50 2.00
C PRO A 234 -11.33 -12.89 3.16
N ALA A 235 -11.47 -14.20 3.40
CA ALA A 235 -12.37 -14.73 4.42
C ALA A 235 -11.89 -14.34 5.83
N PRO A 236 -12.73 -13.73 6.69
CA PRO A 236 -12.35 -13.43 8.07
C PRO A 236 -11.95 -14.69 8.84
N LEU A 237 -11.01 -14.57 9.79
CA LEU A 237 -10.68 -15.66 10.70
C LEU A 237 -11.51 -15.56 11.98
N LEU A 238 -12.18 -16.64 12.37
CA LEU A 238 -12.77 -16.79 13.70
C LEU A 238 -11.80 -17.56 14.60
N LEU A 239 -11.41 -16.92 15.69
CA LEU A 239 -10.56 -17.50 16.73
C LEU A 239 -11.43 -17.77 17.96
N HIS A 240 -11.47 -19.00 18.44
CA HIS A 240 -12.22 -19.38 19.63
C HIS A 240 -11.64 -20.65 20.26
N ASP A 241 -11.37 -20.63 21.58
CA ASP A 241 -10.88 -21.77 22.36
C ASP A 241 -9.64 -22.47 21.76
N GLY A 242 -8.74 -21.69 21.15
CA GLY A 242 -7.51 -22.19 20.52
C GLY A 242 -7.71 -22.76 19.12
N GLU A 243 -8.95 -22.81 18.64
CA GLU A 243 -9.26 -23.16 17.26
C GLU A 243 -9.34 -21.90 16.38
N ILE A 244 -8.77 -22.00 15.19
CA ILE A 244 -8.81 -20.95 14.17
C ILE A 244 -9.33 -21.52 12.87
N ARG A 245 -10.39 -20.90 12.37
CA ARG A 245 -11.02 -21.26 11.10
C ARG A 245 -11.34 -20.03 10.28
N GLU A 246 -11.26 -20.19 8.96
CA GLU A 246 -11.81 -19.23 8.02
C GLU A 246 -13.34 -19.24 8.09
N VAL A 247 -13.93 -18.06 7.96
CA VAL A 247 -15.37 -17.86 7.82
C VAL A 247 -15.66 -17.66 6.33
N GLU A 248 -15.52 -18.75 5.58
CA GLU A 248 -15.81 -18.75 4.15
C GLU A 248 -17.30 -18.43 3.89
N PRO A 249 -17.59 -17.53 2.94
CA PRO A 249 -18.97 -17.24 2.58
C PRO A 249 -19.63 -18.49 2.01
N ARG A 250 -20.84 -18.80 2.46
CA ARG A 250 -21.57 -19.99 1.95
C ARG A 250 -21.92 -19.87 0.47
N GLN A 251 -22.13 -18.64 0.02
CA GLN A 251 -22.37 -18.30 -1.36
C GLN A 251 -21.60 -17.01 -1.69
N PRO A 252 -20.89 -16.95 -2.82
CA PRO A 252 -20.11 -15.78 -3.18
C PRO A 252 -21.04 -14.60 -3.47
N SER A 253 -20.71 -13.43 -2.94
CA SER A 253 -21.29 -12.16 -3.39
C SER A 253 -20.27 -11.39 -4.23
N PRO A 254 -20.70 -10.64 -5.27
CA PRO A 254 -19.77 -9.91 -6.12
C PRO A 254 -19.11 -8.74 -5.37
N PRO A 255 -17.90 -8.31 -5.78
CA PRO A 255 -17.32 -7.05 -5.34
C PRO A 255 -18.21 -5.84 -5.64
N LEU A 256 -18.01 -4.75 -4.90
CA LEU A 256 -18.70 -3.49 -5.13
C LEU A 256 -18.33 -2.93 -6.51
N ASN A 257 -19.32 -2.38 -7.21
CA ASN A 257 -19.25 -1.93 -8.60
C ASN A 257 -18.99 -3.05 -9.63
N MET A 258 -19.22 -4.32 -9.26
CA MET A 258 -19.21 -5.48 -10.17
C MET A 258 -20.58 -6.17 -10.26
N ALA A 259 -21.57 -5.73 -9.48
CA ALA A 259 -22.91 -6.29 -9.41
C ALA A 259 -23.58 -6.44 -10.80
N VAL A 260 -23.41 -5.44 -11.67
CA VAL A 260 -23.94 -5.42 -13.05
C VAL A 260 -23.40 -6.57 -13.92
N LEU A 261 -22.16 -7.01 -13.66
CA LEU A 261 -21.46 -8.02 -14.47
C LEU A 261 -21.81 -9.46 -14.07
N VAL A 262 -22.33 -9.66 -12.85
CA VAL A 262 -22.62 -10.99 -12.29
C VAL A 262 -24.12 -11.34 -12.41
N GLY A 263 -24.98 -10.37 -12.73
CA GLY A 263 -26.42 -10.56 -12.96
C GLY A 263 -26.86 -10.47 -14.44
N SER A 264 -28.17 -10.40 -14.67
CA SER A 264 -28.81 -10.21 -15.98
C SER A 264 -28.61 -8.81 -16.59
N GLY A 265 -27.53 -8.11 -16.22
CA GLY A 265 -27.25 -6.72 -16.60
C GLY A 265 -27.97 -5.65 -15.76
N ASP A 266 -28.70 -6.02 -14.71
CA ASP A 266 -29.37 -5.10 -13.78
C ASP A 266 -28.76 -5.21 -12.36
N PRO A 267 -28.13 -4.15 -11.83
CA PRO A 267 -27.58 -4.16 -10.47
C PRO A 267 -28.66 -4.38 -9.39
N ALA A 268 -29.92 -4.00 -9.66
CA ALA A 268 -31.03 -4.24 -8.73
C ALA A 268 -31.37 -5.74 -8.56
N GLY A 269 -31.01 -6.56 -9.55
CA GLY A 269 -31.19 -8.02 -9.52
C GLY A 269 -30.09 -8.78 -8.76
N THR A 270 -29.04 -8.10 -8.29
CA THR A 270 -27.93 -8.75 -7.58
C THR A 270 -28.38 -9.25 -6.21
N VAL A 271 -28.08 -10.52 -5.95
CA VAL A 271 -28.35 -11.19 -4.68
C VAL A 271 -27.07 -11.14 -3.85
N TYR A 272 -27.16 -10.53 -2.67
CA TYR A 272 -26.10 -10.54 -1.67
C TYR A 272 -26.44 -11.54 -0.57
N HIS A 273 -25.41 -12.25 -0.09
CA HIS A 273 -25.56 -13.30 0.92
C HIS A 273 -24.94 -12.85 2.25
N VAL A 274 -25.73 -12.98 3.31
CA VAL A 274 -25.30 -12.70 4.68
C VAL A 274 -25.15 -14.03 5.42
N ASP A 275 -23.96 -14.26 5.96
CA ASP A 275 -23.65 -15.37 6.82
C ASP A 275 -23.69 -14.94 8.29
N THR A 276 -23.97 -15.88 9.20
CA THR A 276 -23.99 -15.62 10.64
C THR A 276 -23.02 -16.54 11.34
N VAL A 277 -22.16 -15.96 12.18
CA VAL A 277 -21.24 -16.70 13.07
C VAL A 277 -21.51 -16.38 14.52
N LEU A 278 -21.35 -17.38 15.39
CA LEU A 278 -21.44 -17.19 16.83
C LEU A 278 -20.18 -16.48 17.34
N LEU A 279 -20.36 -15.41 18.10
CA LEU A 279 -19.30 -14.75 18.87
C LEU A 279 -19.43 -15.17 20.34
N ALA A 280 -19.02 -16.40 20.61
CA ALA A 280 -18.98 -16.93 21.97
C ALA A 280 -18.08 -16.06 22.87
N PRO A 281 -18.29 -16.05 24.20
CA PRO A 281 -17.35 -15.40 25.11
C PRO A 281 -15.92 -15.89 24.87
N GLY A 282 -14.97 -14.96 24.72
CA GLY A 282 -13.57 -15.28 24.39
C GLY A 282 -13.28 -15.48 22.90
N ALA A 283 -14.30 -15.51 22.04
CA ALA A 283 -14.10 -15.52 20.60
C ALA A 283 -13.70 -14.13 20.07
N SER A 284 -12.84 -14.12 19.05
CA SER A 284 -12.47 -12.91 18.30
C SER A 284 -12.55 -13.16 16.80
N LEU A 285 -13.00 -12.16 16.06
CA LEU A 285 -13.03 -12.14 14.61
C LEU A 285 -11.90 -11.25 14.09
N LEU A 286 -11.01 -11.82 13.28
CA LEU A 286 -9.97 -11.09 12.56
C LEU A 286 -10.46 -10.83 11.13
N LEU A 287 -10.63 -9.55 10.78
CA LEU A 287 -10.84 -9.11 9.41
C LEU A 287 -9.54 -8.46 8.90
N TYR A 288 -9.19 -8.67 7.64
CA TYR A 288 -7.92 -8.22 7.10
C TYR A 288 -8.00 -8.05 5.58
N THR A 289 -7.17 -7.15 5.04
CA THR A 289 -6.97 -6.97 3.60
C THR A 289 -5.97 -7.97 3.05
N ASP A 290 -5.99 -8.18 1.74
CA ASP A 290 -5.13 -9.15 1.05
C ASP A 290 -3.64 -8.83 1.21
N GLY A 291 -3.25 -7.57 1.45
CA GLY A 291 -1.88 -7.20 1.81
C GLY A 291 -1.28 -8.00 2.96
N VAL A 292 -2.08 -8.51 3.90
CA VAL A 292 -1.62 -9.46 4.93
C VAL A 292 -1.20 -10.80 4.34
N THR A 293 -2.07 -11.42 3.54
CA THR A 293 -1.84 -12.74 2.95
C THR A 293 -0.89 -12.71 1.75
N GLU A 294 -0.88 -11.60 1.02
CA GLU A 294 -0.04 -11.39 -0.15
C GLU A 294 1.35 -10.86 0.19
N THR A 295 1.64 -10.58 1.47
CA THR A 295 3.01 -10.30 1.92
C THR A 295 3.94 -11.45 1.53
N ARG A 296 5.09 -11.12 0.93
CA ARG A 296 6.02 -12.10 0.34
C ARG A 296 7.31 -12.20 1.11
N ASP A 297 7.87 -13.40 1.16
CA ASP A 297 9.26 -13.61 1.55
C ASP A 297 10.23 -13.34 0.37
N ARG A 298 11.53 -13.53 0.62
CA ARG A 298 12.58 -13.35 -0.41
C ARG A 298 12.45 -14.29 -1.60
N ASP A 299 11.80 -15.44 -1.40
CA ASP A 299 11.56 -16.44 -2.45
C ASP A 299 10.23 -16.17 -3.19
N GLY A 300 9.49 -15.12 -2.78
CA GLY A 300 8.23 -14.69 -3.36
C GLY A 300 7.01 -15.47 -2.87
N ALA A 301 7.15 -16.29 -1.82
CA ALA A 301 6.08 -17.08 -1.24
C ALA A 301 5.17 -16.22 -0.35
N PHE A 302 3.87 -16.46 -0.44
CA PHE A 302 2.86 -15.74 0.32
C PHE A 302 2.85 -16.09 1.81
N PHE A 303 2.53 -15.09 2.64
CA PHE A 303 2.46 -15.26 4.09
C PHE A 303 1.38 -16.27 4.48
N PRO A 304 1.73 -17.36 5.19
CA PRO A 304 0.78 -18.42 5.51
C PRO A 304 -0.07 -18.06 6.75
N LEU A 305 -0.91 -17.04 6.64
CA LEU A 305 -1.67 -16.43 7.75
C LEU A 305 -2.40 -17.46 8.62
N LEU A 306 -3.15 -18.37 8.02
CA LEU A 306 -3.92 -19.38 8.76
C LEU A 306 -3.02 -20.32 9.58
N ARG A 307 -1.88 -20.72 9.02
CA ARG A 307 -0.90 -21.56 9.72
C ARG A 307 -0.24 -20.78 10.85
N TRP A 308 0.23 -19.56 10.57
CA TRP A 308 0.84 -18.69 11.57
C TRP A 308 -0.12 -18.42 12.74
N ALA A 309 -1.39 -18.12 12.43
CA ALA A 309 -2.40 -17.84 13.44
C ALA A 309 -2.63 -19.05 14.35
N ARG A 310 -2.69 -20.27 13.79
CA ARG A 310 -2.89 -21.51 14.56
C ARG A 310 -1.74 -21.82 15.53
N ASP A 311 -0.54 -21.32 15.22
CA ASP A 311 0.63 -21.49 16.08
C ASP A 311 0.65 -20.47 17.24
N GLN A 312 -0.29 -19.51 17.29
CA GLN A 312 -0.38 -18.51 18.37
C GLN A 312 -1.17 -19.05 19.58
N ASP A 313 -0.74 -18.66 20.79
CA ASP A 313 -1.48 -18.99 22.02
C ASP A 313 -2.84 -18.24 22.03
N PRO A 314 -3.98 -18.93 22.29
CA PRO A 314 -5.29 -18.31 22.46
C PRO A 314 -5.32 -17.11 23.44
N ALA A 315 -4.46 -17.09 24.46
CA ALA A 315 -4.34 -15.98 25.41
C ALA A 315 -3.79 -14.67 24.77
N THR A 316 -3.22 -14.77 23.57
CA THR A 316 -2.53 -13.70 22.85
C THR A 316 -3.45 -12.92 21.90
N SER A 317 -4.74 -13.24 21.86
CA SER A 317 -5.74 -12.52 21.03
C SER A 317 -5.70 -11.00 21.18
N ARG A 318 -5.37 -10.48 22.38
CA ARG A 318 -5.19 -9.03 22.69
C ARG A 318 -3.88 -8.39 22.21
N LYS A 319 -2.94 -9.21 21.72
CA LYS A 319 -1.66 -8.76 21.16
C LYS A 319 -1.49 -9.26 19.72
N LEU A 320 -2.51 -9.91 19.16
CA LEU A 320 -2.44 -10.62 17.89
C LEU A 320 -1.99 -9.70 16.77
N LEU A 321 -2.53 -8.48 16.71
CA LEU A 321 -2.14 -7.51 15.68
C LEU A 321 -0.70 -6.99 15.84
N GLY A 322 -0.21 -6.88 17.07
CA GLY A 322 1.19 -6.52 17.32
C GLY A 322 2.14 -7.60 16.84
N LEU A 323 1.84 -8.87 17.16
CA LEU A 323 2.62 -10.02 16.69
C LEU A 323 2.52 -10.21 15.18
N LEU A 324 1.33 -9.99 14.60
CA LEU A 324 1.13 -10.04 13.16
C LEU A 324 2.03 -9.01 12.47
N HIS A 325 2.05 -7.78 12.97
CA HIS A 325 2.88 -6.73 12.41
C HIS A 325 4.37 -7.07 12.45
N GLU A 326 4.89 -7.49 13.62
CA GLU A 326 6.29 -7.91 13.77
C GLU A 326 6.61 -9.07 12.82
N GLN A 327 5.73 -10.07 12.73
CA GLN A 327 5.93 -11.23 11.88
C GLN A 327 5.90 -10.89 10.39
N LEU A 328 5.03 -9.98 9.94
CA LEU A 328 4.95 -9.57 8.53
C LEU A 328 6.22 -8.84 8.11
N LEU A 329 6.75 -7.95 8.96
CA LEU A 329 8.02 -7.27 8.70
C LEU A 329 9.19 -8.26 8.64
N ASP A 330 9.24 -9.22 9.57
CA ASP A 330 10.29 -10.24 9.58
C ASP A 330 10.21 -11.14 8.34
N PHE A 331 8.99 -11.53 7.94
CA PHE A 331 8.75 -12.37 6.77
C PHE A 331 9.18 -11.66 5.48
N SER A 332 8.91 -10.36 5.37
CA SER A 332 9.19 -9.56 4.18
C SER A 332 10.57 -8.88 4.17
N SER A 333 11.46 -9.21 5.12
CA SER A 333 12.76 -8.54 5.28
C SER A 333 12.67 -7.02 5.46
N GLY A 334 11.55 -6.53 6.00
CA GLY A 334 11.28 -5.12 6.27
C GLY A 334 10.69 -4.32 5.10
N GLU A 335 10.45 -4.96 3.95
CA GLU A 335 9.87 -4.32 2.76
C GLU A 335 8.47 -4.89 2.49
N LEU A 336 7.44 -4.05 2.60
CA LEU A 336 6.05 -4.46 2.36
C LEU A 336 5.64 -4.08 0.94
N ASP A 337 5.09 -5.05 0.21
CA ASP A 337 4.67 -4.90 -1.18
C ASP A 337 3.33 -4.15 -1.34
N ASP A 338 2.46 -4.22 -0.34
CA ASP A 338 1.14 -3.60 -0.34
C ASP A 338 0.73 -3.07 1.04
N ASP A 339 -0.31 -2.24 1.05
CA ASP A 339 -0.88 -1.73 2.29
C ASP A 339 -1.49 -2.89 3.09
N ILE A 340 -1.34 -2.83 4.41
CA ILE A 340 -1.90 -3.81 5.33
C ILE A 340 -2.92 -3.11 6.20
N ALA A 341 -4.16 -3.60 6.17
CA ALA A 341 -5.19 -3.27 7.13
C ALA A 341 -5.71 -4.55 7.81
N ALA A 342 -5.84 -4.52 9.13
CA ALA A 342 -6.45 -5.59 9.90
C ALA A 342 -7.21 -5.08 11.12
N LEU A 343 -8.34 -5.71 11.42
CA LEU A 343 -9.20 -5.43 12.56
C LEU A 343 -9.42 -6.71 13.37
N VAL A 344 -9.15 -6.66 14.66
CA VAL A 344 -9.58 -7.70 15.61
C VAL A 344 -10.79 -7.19 16.37
N VAL A 345 -11.87 -7.94 16.29
CA VAL A 345 -13.17 -7.61 16.86
C VAL A 345 -13.52 -8.65 17.91
N ARG A 346 -13.78 -8.21 19.14
CA ARG A 346 -14.12 -9.10 20.25
C ARG A 346 -15.27 -8.55 21.06
N ARG A 347 -16.11 -9.47 21.56
CA ARG A 347 -17.15 -9.11 22.54
C ARG A 347 -16.48 -8.67 23.83
N GLU A 348 -16.77 -7.47 24.32
CA GLU A 348 -16.43 -7.12 25.69
C GLU A 348 -17.50 -7.66 26.63
N THR A 349 -17.12 -8.58 27.52
CA THR A 349 -17.91 -8.87 28.70
C THR A 349 -17.77 -7.68 29.64
N THR A 350 -18.70 -6.73 29.59
CA THR A 350 -18.78 -5.65 30.57
C THR A 350 -18.78 -6.23 31.99
N PRO A 351 -17.81 -5.93 32.86
CA PRO A 351 -18.06 -6.02 34.30
C PRO A 351 -19.11 -4.95 34.60
N ALA A 352 -20.20 -5.31 35.27
CA ALA A 352 -21.16 -4.33 35.78
C ALA A 352 -20.39 -3.18 36.46
N ALA A 353 -20.67 -1.95 36.03
CA ALA A 353 -19.96 -0.76 36.50
C ALA A 353 -19.89 -0.75 38.03
N ALA A 354 -18.68 -0.76 38.60
CA ALA A 354 -18.50 -0.39 39.99
C ALA A 354 -18.82 1.11 40.10
N PRO A 355 -19.63 1.55 41.07
CA PRO A 355 -19.94 2.96 41.23
C PRO A 355 -18.65 3.73 41.54
N GLU A 356 -18.41 4.81 40.79
CA GLU A 356 -17.35 5.79 41.08
C GLU A 356 -17.53 6.33 42.51
N PRO A 357 -16.47 6.39 43.33
CA PRO A 357 -16.55 7.01 44.64
C PRO A 357 -16.76 8.52 44.47
N PRO A 358 -17.62 9.15 45.29
CA PRO A 358 -17.89 10.58 45.19
C PRO A 358 -16.63 11.40 45.50
N HIS A 359 -16.39 12.42 44.68
CA HIS A 359 -15.37 13.45 44.86
C HIS A 359 -15.60 14.30 46.12
#